data_AF-A0A9W9DAN4-F1
#
_entry.id   AF-A0A9W9DAN4-F1
#
_cell.length_a   1.000
_cell.length_b   1.000
_cell.length_c   1.000
_cell.angle_alpha   90.00
_cell.angle_beta   90.00
_cell.angle_gamma   90.00
#
_symmetry.space_group_name_H-M   'P 1'
#
loop_
_entity.id
_entity.type
_entity.pdbx_description
1 polymer ?
#
loop_
_entity_poly.entity_id
_entity_poly.type
_entity_poly.pdbx_seq_one_letter_code
_entity_poly.pdbx_strand_id
1 'polypeptide(L)'
;MRLINTSSLEYEEFELTDAPPYAILSHTWVGAEISYQDVLNDRKAGRKTQYAKLVEGCHAAEKHGFEYFWIDSCCIDKTNHVELSEAINSMFKWYQQAGICLAYLADVPPTVTDTTDSESDFGKSKWFERGWTLQELIAPLEVEFLAYDWSKLTTKTESCLALAMITGIPTDFLLGRQLETASVAMRLSWASNRVTTKAEDIAYCLMGIFDLHMPLLYGEGESKAFRRLQQEIISELDDHSIFAWTANDVQRPPHASASMRMVSVLAWSPKCFQHSGPVVEAEPPFLEGYVAGIRAPTAFNNKGLHVALPIISKGNRRFLAVLDCAPYGKEDEERFAR
;
A
#
# COMPACT_ATOMS: atom_id res chain seq x y z
N MET A 1 -19.62 7.64 4.71
CA MET A 1 -18.56 8.48 4.11
C MET A 1 -19.09 9.90 3.88
N ARG A 2 -18.24 10.91 3.98
CA ARG A 2 -18.62 12.31 3.76
C ARG A 2 -18.05 12.80 2.43
N LEU A 3 -18.88 13.38 1.58
CA LEU A 3 -18.51 13.95 0.27
C LEU A 3 -18.75 15.47 0.28
N ILE A 4 -18.08 16.16 -0.64
CA ILE A 4 -18.24 17.60 -0.86
C ILE A 4 -18.97 17.79 -2.18
N ASN A 5 -20.08 18.54 -2.17
CA ASN A 5 -20.71 19.00 -3.41
C ASN A 5 -19.77 20.00 -4.08
N THR A 6 -19.37 19.74 -5.32
CA THR A 6 -18.31 20.52 -6.00
C THR A 6 -18.71 21.98 -6.24
N SER A 7 -20.01 22.24 -6.41
CA SER A 7 -20.52 23.57 -6.73
C SER A 7 -20.82 24.40 -5.49
N SER A 8 -21.37 23.81 -4.41
CA SER A 8 -21.68 24.52 -3.17
C SER A 8 -20.56 24.49 -2.13
N LEU A 9 -19.63 23.54 -2.23
CA LEU A 9 -18.62 23.20 -1.22
C LEU A 9 -19.23 22.74 0.13
N GLU A 10 -20.50 22.35 0.14
CA GLU A 10 -21.17 21.80 1.32
C GLU A 10 -20.89 20.30 1.47
N TYR A 11 -20.92 19.83 2.72
CA TYR A 11 -20.75 18.41 3.04
C TYR A 11 -22.07 17.67 2.99
N GLU A 12 -22.04 16.47 2.42
CA GLU A 12 -23.14 15.52 2.42
C GLU A 12 -22.62 14.15 2.87
N GLU A 13 -23.40 13.44 3.69
CA GLU A 13 -23.03 12.14 4.22
C GLU A 13 -23.81 11.03 3.53
N PHE A 14 -23.08 9.99 3.12
CA PHE A 14 -23.61 8.84 2.39
C PHE A 14 -23.13 7.55 3.01
N GLU A 15 -23.99 6.53 3.02
CA GLU A 15 -23.53 5.15 3.17
C GLU A 15 -22.76 4.75 1.91
N LEU A 16 -21.74 3.89 2.05
CA LEU A 16 -20.92 3.51 0.90
C LEU A 16 -21.74 2.81 -0.19
N THR A 17 -22.79 2.07 0.18
CA THR A 17 -23.70 1.39 -0.74
C THR A 17 -24.56 2.32 -1.58
N ASP A 18 -24.78 3.54 -1.11
CA ASP A 18 -25.71 4.52 -1.68
C ASP A 18 -24.98 5.81 -2.10
N ALA A 19 -23.65 5.80 -2.07
CA ALA A 19 -22.86 6.94 -2.46
C ALA A 19 -23.02 7.24 -3.97
N PRO A 20 -23.28 8.50 -4.35
CA PRO A 20 -23.31 8.88 -5.76
C PRO A 20 -21.91 8.76 -6.38
N PRO A 21 -21.78 8.72 -7.72
CA PRO A 21 -20.45 8.77 -8.35
C PRO A 21 -19.67 10.02 -7.89
N TYR A 22 -18.42 9.82 -7.48
CA TYR A 22 -17.55 10.90 -7.00
C TYR A 22 -16.13 10.78 -7.56
N ALA A 23 -15.45 11.92 -7.62
CA ALA A 23 -14.00 12.00 -7.80
C ALA A 23 -13.30 11.99 -6.44
N ILE A 24 -12.12 11.38 -6.37
CA ILE A 24 -11.33 11.30 -5.13
C ILE A 24 -9.94 11.92 -5.32
N LEU A 25 -9.48 12.74 -4.38
CA LEU A 25 -8.13 13.30 -4.42
C LEU A 25 -7.13 12.38 -3.74
N SER A 26 -6.01 12.15 -4.42
CA SER A 26 -4.79 11.64 -3.84
C SER A 26 -3.75 12.76 -3.82
N HIS A 27 -3.08 12.98 -2.69
CA HIS A 27 -2.05 14.00 -2.60
C HIS A 27 -1.04 13.71 -1.49
N THR A 28 0.13 14.33 -1.60
CA THR A 28 1.07 14.38 -0.48
C THR A 28 0.79 15.62 0.38
N TRP A 29 0.77 15.44 1.70
CA TRP A 29 0.58 16.55 2.61
C TRP A 29 1.83 17.42 2.61
N VAL A 30 1.72 18.63 2.06
CA VAL A 30 2.81 19.59 2.00
C VAL A 30 2.48 20.75 2.93
N GLY A 31 2.94 20.65 4.17
CA GLY A 31 2.68 21.66 5.20
C GLY A 31 1.30 21.50 5.85
N ALA A 32 0.66 22.64 6.15
CA ALA A 32 -0.69 22.63 6.73
C ALA A 32 -1.73 22.44 5.63
N GLU A 33 -2.61 21.45 5.79
CA GLU A 33 -3.78 21.20 4.95
C GLU A 33 -5.04 21.81 5.57
N ILE A 34 -6.09 21.98 4.76
CA ILE A 34 -7.42 22.34 5.27
C ILE A 34 -8.01 21.15 6.02
N SER A 35 -8.50 21.37 7.23
CA SER A 35 -9.20 20.32 8.00
C SER A 35 -10.71 20.48 7.90
N TYR A 36 -11.45 19.43 8.30
CA TYR A 36 -12.91 19.46 8.41
C TYR A 36 -13.40 20.67 9.22
N GLN A 37 -12.79 20.87 10.41
CA GLN A 37 -13.10 21.98 11.30
C GLN A 37 -12.84 23.36 10.68
N ASP A 38 -11.90 23.45 9.74
CA ASP A 38 -11.56 24.72 9.10
C ASP A 38 -12.59 25.15 8.07
N VAL A 39 -13.18 24.17 7.38
CA VAL A 39 -14.30 24.38 6.45
C VAL A 39 -15.54 24.79 7.23
N LEU A 40 -15.88 24.10 8.31
CA LEU A 40 -17.06 24.43 9.13
C LEU A 40 -17.00 25.84 9.75
N ASN A 41 -15.81 26.27 10.17
CA ASN A 41 -15.63 27.57 10.82
C ASN A 41 -15.42 28.74 9.82
N ASP A 42 -15.60 28.50 8.51
CA ASP A 42 -15.36 29.42 7.39
C ASP A 42 -14.07 30.26 7.51
N ARG A 43 -12.98 29.62 7.94
CA ARG A 43 -11.70 30.30 8.22
C ARG A 43 -10.88 30.60 6.94
N LYS A 44 -11.51 31.21 5.93
CA LYS A 44 -10.91 31.52 4.62
C LYS A 44 -9.74 32.50 4.69
N ALA A 45 -9.84 33.54 5.51
CA ALA A 45 -8.92 34.69 5.48
C ALA A 45 -7.45 34.35 5.82
N GLY A 46 -7.21 33.28 6.59
CA GLY A 46 -5.86 32.84 6.99
C GLY A 46 -5.33 31.59 6.28
N ARG A 47 -6.12 30.97 5.39
CA ARG A 47 -5.82 29.65 4.78
C ARG A 47 -6.04 29.60 3.27
N LYS A 48 -5.72 30.69 2.59
CA LYS A 48 -6.01 30.88 1.16
C LYS A 48 -5.44 29.74 0.28
N THR A 49 -4.24 29.27 0.57
CA THR A 49 -3.59 28.22 -0.24
C THR A 49 -4.22 26.85 -0.02
N GLN A 50 -4.58 26.49 1.21
CA GLN A 50 -5.25 25.22 1.49
C GLN A 50 -6.67 25.20 0.93
N TYR A 51 -7.37 26.32 1.05
CA TYR A 51 -8.71 26.46 0.47
C TYR A 51 -8.64 26.42 -1.06
N ALA A 52 -7.59 26.98 -1.68
CA ALA A 52 -7.37 26.87 -3.12
C ALA A 52 -7.25 25.39 -3.55
N LYS A 53 -6.52 24.54 -2.83
CA LYS A 53 -6.43 23.11 -3.17
C LYS A 53 -7.80 22.42 -3.17
N LEU A 54 -8.65 22.71 -2.19
CA LEU A 54 -10.01 22.17 -2.13
C LEU A 54 -10.84 22.64 -3.32
N VAL A 55 -10.80 23.95 -3.63
CA VAL A 55 -11.57 24.54 -4.73
C VAL A 55 -11.11 24.01 -6.08
N GLU A 56 -9.80 23.99 -6.34
CA GLU A 56 -9.25 23.44 -7.58
C GLU A 56 -9.53 21.94 -7.72
N GLY A 57 -9.52 21.20 -6.61
CA GLY A 57 -9.97 19.79 -6.59
C GLY A 57 -11.42 19.63 -7.02
N CYS A 58 -12.31 20.49 -6.53
CA CYS A 58 -13.72 20.50 -6.96
C CYS A 58 -13.86 20.87 -8.43
N HIS A 59 -13.15 21.88 -8.93
CA HIS A 59 -13.15 22.23 -10.35
C HIS A 59 -12.62 21.09 -11.24
N ALA A 60 -11.57 20.39 -10.79
CA ALA A 60 -11.04 19.24 -11.51
C ALA A 60 -12.07 18.10 -11.55
N ALA A 61 -12.79 17.83 -10.45
CA ALA A 61 -13.89 16.87 -10.41
C ALA A 61 -15.04 17.25 -11.37
N GLU A 62 -15.45 18.52 -11.38
CA GLU A 62 -16.51 19.04 -12.27
C GLU A 62 -16.14 18.90 -13.75
N LYS A 63 -14.87 19.14 -14.10
CA LYS A 63 -14.37 18.96 -15.46
C LYS A 63 -14.52 17.52 -15.96
N HIS A 64 -14.47 16.55 -15.05
CA HIS A 64 -14.70 15.13 -15.32
C HIS A 64 -16.17 14.71 -15.15
N GLY A 65 -17.07 15.66 -14.84
CA GLY A 65 -18.51 15.42 -14.73
C GLY A 65 -18.98 14.88 -13.39
N PHE A 66 -18.16 15.00 -12.33
CA PHE A 66 -18.55 14.58 -10.98
C PHE A 66 -19.09 15.75 -10.17
N GLU A 67 -20.29 15.59 -9.61
CA GLU A 67 -20.92 16.55 -8.68
C GLU A 67 -20.36 16.43 -7.25
N TYR A 68 -19.74 15.29 -6.94
CA TYR A 68 -19.20 15.00 -5.62
C TYR A 68 -17.70 14.76 -5.66
N PHE A 69 -17.03 15.28 -4.64
CA PHE A 69 -15.58 15.21 -4.47
C PHE A 69 -15.22 14.75 -3.06
N TRP A 70 -14.15 13.96 -2.95
CA TRP A 70 -13.61 13.51 -1.68
C TRP A 70 -12.12 13.85 -1.54
N ILE A 71 -11.73 14.31 -0.36
CA ILE A 71 -10.34 14.56 0.03
C ILE A 71 -10.15 14.24 1.53
N ASP A 72 -9.16 13.42 1.85
CA ASP A 72 -8.92 12.91 3.22
C ASP A 72 -8.67 14.02 4.25
N SER A 73 -8.15 15.18 3.81
CA SER A 73 -7.78 16.30 4.67
C SER A 73 -8.98 16.89 5.41
N CYS A 74 -10.11 17.04 4.72
CA CYS A 74 -11.32 17.67 5.26
C CYS A 74 -12.62 16.87 5.13
N CYS A 75 -12.65 15.75 4.41
CA CYS A 75 -13.80 14.84 4.43
C CYS A 75 -13.82 13.93 5.67
N ILE A 76 -12.69 13.78 6.37
CA ILE A 76 -12.58 13.00 7.61
C ILE A 76 -12.41 13.96 8.80
N ASP A 77 -13.26 13.84 9.81
CA ASP A 77 -13.03 14.50 11.09
C ASP A 77 -11.97 13.75 11.91
N LYS A 78 -10.72 14.21 11.79
CA LYS A 78 -9.57 13.61 12.48
C LYS A 78 -9.59 13.82 14.00
N THR A 79 -10.49 14.65 14.51
CA THR A 79 -10.72 14.83 15.96
C THR A 79 -11.67 13.79 16.53
N ASN A 80 -12.46 13.12 15.67
CA ASN A 80 -13.31 12.01 16.03
C ASN A 80 -12.56 10.69 15.79
N HIS A 81 -12.11 10.05 16.86
CA HIS A 81 -11.34 8.80 16.78
C HIS A 81 -12.14 7.62 16.21
N VAL A 82 -13.46 7.60 16.40
CA VAL A 82 -14.33 6.54 15.84
C VAL A 82 -14.37 6.71 14.32
N GLU A 83 -14.70 7.91 13.85
CA GLU A 83 -14.73 8.23 12.42
C GLU A 83 -13.37 8.01 11.75
N LEU A 84 -12.28 8.46 12.38
CA LEU A 84 -10.93 8.25 11.86
C LEU A 84 -10.60 6.76 11.71
N SER A 85 -10.99 5.94 12.67
CA SER A 85 -10.77 4.49 12.62
C SER A 85 -11.59 3.85 11.50
N GLU A 86 -12.87 4.19 11.40
CA GLU A 86 -13.75 3.71 10.32
C GLU A 86 -13.23 4.13 8.94
N ALA A 87 -12.77 5.38 8.82
CA ALA A 87 -12.23 5.92 7.59
C ALA A 87 -10.96 5.20 7.14
N ILE A 88 -10.02 4.94 8.05
CA ILE A 88 -8.79 4.21 7.74
C ILE A 88 -9.09 2.78 7.27
N ASN A 89 -10.05 2.09 7.90
CA ASN A 89 -10.46 0.74 7.49
C ASN A 89 -11.24 0.74 6.15
N SER A 90 -11.88 1.85 5.79
CA SER A 90 -12.71 1.95 4.58
C SER A 90 -12.00 2.59 3.39
N MET A 91 -10.85 3.23 3.61
CA MET A 91 -10.20 4.11 2.63
C MET A 91 -9.91 3.39 1.30
N PHE A 92 -9.42 2.16 1.35
CA PHE A 92 -9.18 1.37 0.14
C PHE A 92 -10.44 1.22 -0.70
N LYS A 93 -11.58 0.89 -0.08
CA LYS A 93 -12.87 0.77 -0.76
C LYS A 93 -13.35 2.11 -1.32
N TRP A 94 -13.10 3.21 -0.62
CA TRP A 94 -13.41 4.55 -1.13
C TRP A 94 -12.59 4.92 -2.36
N TYR A 95 -11.31 4.56 -2.43
CA TYR A 95 -10.53 4.73 -3.65
C TYR A 95 -11.00 3.78 -4.76
N GLN A 96 -11.29 2.53 -4.42
CA GLN A 96 -11.75 1.52 -5.38
C GLN A 96 -13.08 1.89 -6.07
N GLN A 97 -14.01 2.49 -5.34
CA GLN A 97 -15.33 2.88 -5.84
C GLN A 97 -15.38 4.28 -6.46
N ALA A 98 -14.31 5.05 -6.35
CA ALA A 98 -14.25 6.37 -6.99
C ALA A 98 -14.30 6.24 -8.51
N GLY A 99 -15.03 7.15 -9.17
CA GLY A 99 -15.09 7.16 -10.63
C GLY A 99 -13.77 7.60 -11.27
N ILE A 100 -13.00 8.45 -10.57
CA ILE A 100 -11.64 8.84 -10.94
C ILE A 100 -10.84 9.22 -9.69
N CYS A 101 -9.58 8.83 -9.63
CA CYS A 101 -8.62 9.36 -8.66
C CYS A 101 -7.77 10.47 -9.31
N LEU A 102 -7.82 11.66 -8.73
CA LEU A 102 -7.00 12.81 -9.13
C LEU A 102 -5.74 12.82 -8.25
N ALA A 103 -4.61 12.39 -8.80
CA ALA A 103 -3.32 12.34 -8.10
C ALA A 103 -2.56 13.67 -8.28
N TYR A 104 -2.67 14.56 -7.29
CA TYR A 104 -2.02 15.88 -7.31
C TYR A 104 -0.56 15.81 -6.83
N LEU A 105 0.36 16.11 -7.74
CA LEU A 105 1.80 16.07 -7.54
C LEU A 105 2.35 17.49 -7.31
N ALA A 106 2.38 17.91 -6.05
CA ALA A 106 2.80 19.25 -5.63
C ALA A 106 4.26 19.61 -5.99
N ASP A 107 5.09 18.61 -6.29
CA ASP A 107 6.52 18.74 -6.60
C ASP A 107 6.86 18.58 -8.09
N VAL A 108 5.86 18.40 -8.96
CA VAL A 108 6.07 18.15 -10.40
C VAL A 108 5.59 19.34 -11.23
N PRO A 109 6.44 19.92 -12.11
CA PRO A 109 6.05 21.04 -12.95
C PRO A 109 5.19 20.63 -14.15
N PRO A 110 4.34 21.54 -14.67
CA PRO A 110 3.49 21.28 -15.84
C PRO A 110 4.30 21.09 -17.15
N THR A 111 5.57 21.47 -17.14
CA THR A 111 6.47 21.39 -18.31
C THR A 111 7.07 19.99 -18.52
N VAL A 112 6.79 19.04 -17.63
CA VAL A 112 7.24 17.65 -17.80
C VAL A 112 6.54 17.07 -19.02
N THR A 113 7.34 16.70 -20.02
CA THR A 113 6.85 16.11 -21.28
C THR A 113 7.07 14.62 -21.36
N ASP A 114 8.04 14.09 -20.61
CA ASP A 114 8.35 12.65 -20.58
C ASP A 114 7.86 12.03 -19.27
N THR A 115 6.58 11.68 -19.24
CA THR A 115 5.96 10.91 -18.16
C THR A 115 6.11 9.40 -18.35
N THR A 116 6.84 8.98 -19.40
CA THR A 116 7.12 7.58 -19.74
C THR A 116 8.50 7.12 -19.28
N ASP A 117 9.39 8.07 -18.96
CA ASP A 117 10.66 7.83 -18.30
C ASP A 117 10.49 7.82 -16.77
N SER A 118 10.93 6.74 -16.13
CA SER A 118 10.93 6.60 -14.66
C SER A 118 11.91 7.55 -13.98
N GLU A 119 12.89 8.09 -14.70
CA GLU A 119 13.88 9.03 -14.18
C GLU A 119 13.49 10.50 -14.38
N SER A 120 12.31 10.77 -14.95
CA SER A 120 11.75 12.12 -15.09
C SER A 120 11.39 12.76 -13.75
N ASP A 121 11.09 14.07 -13.76
CA ASP A 121 10.55 14.76 -12.57
C ASP A 121 9.24 14.12 -12.10
N PHE A 122 8.44 13.56 -13.02
CA PHE A 122 7.27 12.76 -12.68
C PHE A 122 7.67 11.53 -11.85
N GLY A 123 8.59 10.69 -12.36
CA GLY A 123 9.00 9.47 -11.68
C GLY A 123 9.74 9.69 -10.34
N LYS A 124 10.34 10.88 -10.18
CA LYS A 124 11.01 11.32 -8.94
C LYS A 124 10.07 11.98 -7.93
N SER A 125 8.77 12.09 -8.21
CA SER A 125 7.83 12.69 -7.28
C SER A 125 7.80 11.94 -5.96
N LYS A 126 7.80 12.70 -4.86
CA LYS A 126 7.65 12.17 -3.50
C LYS A 126 6.33 11.44 -3.30
N TRP A 127 5.35 11.64 -4.17
CA TRP A 127 4.08 10.92 -4.14
C TRP A 127 4.28 9.41 -4.21
N PHE A 128 5.22 8.91 -5.03
CA PHE A 128 5.51 7.48 -5.13
C PHE A 128 6.19 6.88 -3.89
N GLU A 129 6.78 7.73 -3.05
CA GLU A 129 7.45 7.32 -1.81
C GLU A 129 6.50 7.26 -0.62
N ARG A 130 5.26 7.75 -0.70
CA ARG A 130 4.34 7.77 0.46
C ARG A 130 3.67 6.42 0.64
N GLY A 131 3.49 5.99 1.89
CA GLY A 131 2.81 4.72 2.22
C GLY A 131 1.38 4.67 1.70
N TRP A 132 0.56 5.66 2.07
CA TRP A 132 -0.87 5.72 1.71
C TRP A 132 -1.12 5.79 0.21
N THR A 133 -0.26 6.46 -0.57
CA THR A 133 -0.44 6.57 -2.02
C THR A 133 -0.32 5.22 -2.75
N LEU A 134 0.11 4.14 -2.09
CA LEU A 134 0.08 2.80 -2.66
C LEU A 134 -1.34 2.35 -2.95
N GLN A 135 -2.22 2.41 -1.95
CA GLN A 135 -3.62 2.06 -2.14
C GLN A 135 -4.33 3.06 -3.07
N GLU A 136 -3.92 4.33 -3.02
CA GLU A 136 -4.48 5.39 -3.87
C GLU A 136 -4.10 5.22 -5.35
N LEU A 137 -3.01 4.50 -5.65
CA LEU A 137 -2.61 4.12 -7.00
C LEU A 137 -3.35 2.88 -7.51
N ILE A 138 -3.43 1.85 -6.66
CA ILE A 138 -3.78 0.50 -7.08
C ILE A 138 -5.27 0.19 -6.95
N ALA A 139 -5.96 0.80 -5.97
CA ALA A 139 -7.38 0.58 -5.74
C ALA A 139 -8.28 1.17 -6.84
N PRO A 140 -8.13 2.45 -7.25
CA PRO A 140 -9.01 3.03 -8.27
C PRO A 140 -8.68 2.46 -9.66
N LEU A 141 -9.70 2.28 -10.51
CA LEU A 141 -9.47 1.87 -11.89
C LEU A 141 -8.79 2.99 -12.69
N GLU A 142 -9.31 4.21 -12.58
CA GLU A 142 -8.83 5.40 -13.28
C GLU A 142 -8.04 6.32 -12.34
N VAL A 143 -6.82 6.68 -12.75
CA VAL A 143 -5.99 7.68 -12.06
C VAL A 143 -5.47 8.70 -13.07
N GLU A 144 -5.72 9.98 -12.82
CA GLU A 144 -5.16 11.10 -13.56
C GLU A 144 -4.13 11.82 -12.69
N PHE A 145 -2.90 11.94 -13.18
CA PHE A 145 -1.83 12.66 -12.50
C PHE A 145 -1.83 14.13 -12.91
N LEU A 146 -1.80 15.00 -11.91
CA LEU A 146 -1.87 16.45 -12.08
C LEU A 146 -0.59 17.10 -11.54
N ALA A 147 -0.09 18.11 -12.24
CA ALA A 147 1.04 18.92 -11.80
C ALA A 147 0.65 19.87 -10.65
N TYR A 148 1.62 20.61 -10.12
CA TYR A 148 1.38 21.58 -9.05
C TYR A 148 0.37 22.69 -9.43
N ASP A 149 0.15 22.95 -10.71
CA ASP A 149 -0.80 23.94 -11.23
C ASP A 149 -2.12 23.31 -11.69
N TRP A 150 -2.37 22.04 -11.35
CA TRP A 150 -3.55 21.26 -11.73
C TRP A 150 -3.66 20.92 -13.22
N SER A 151 -2.62 21.17 -14.02
CA SER A 151 -2.58 20.67 -15.40
C SER A 151 -2.41 19.15 -15.44
N LYS A 152 -3.04 18.50 -16.42
CA LYS A 152 -2.91 17.07 -16.66
C LYS A 152 -1.48 16.74 -17.11
N LEU A 153 -0.82 15.83 -16.41
CA LEU A 153 0.47 15.26 -16.78
C LEU A 153 0.29 13.99 -17.62
N THR A 154 -0.45 13.03 -17.08
CA THR A 154 -0.64 11.68 -17.65
C THR A 154 -1.77 10.95 -16.91
N THR A 155 -2.08 9.73 -17.34
CA THR A 155 -2.94 8.79 -16.64
C THR A 155 -2.17 7.54 -16.26
N LYS A 156 -2.72 6.75 -15.32
CA LYS A 156 -2.13 5.44 -14.97
C LYS A 156 -1.97 4.53 -16.18
N THR A 157 -2.90 4.58 -17.12
CA THR A 157 -2.85 3.79 -18.36
C THR A 157 -1.78 4.32 -19.33
N GLU A 158 -1.70 5.64 -19.52
CA GLU A 158 -0.71 6.28 -20.42
C GLU A 158 0.75 6.04 -19.95
N SER A 159 1.00 6.09 -18.63
CA SER A 159 2.34 5.91 -18.04
C SER A 159 2.56 4.55 -17.38
N CYS A 160 1.78 3.53 -17.72
CA CYS A 160 1.76 2.23 -17.03
C CYS A 160 3.15 1.57 -16.90
N LEU A 161 3.95 1.58 -17.98
CA LEU A 161 5.31 1.01 -17.96
C LEU A 161 6.26 1.78 -17.03
N ALA A 162 6.20 3.11 -17.05
CA ALA A 162 6.99 3.96 -16.17
C ALA A 162 6.59 3.72 -14.71
N LEU A 163 5.28 3.66 -14.44
CA LEU A 163 4.74 3.38 -13.10
C LEU A 163 5.18 2.02 -12.58
N ALA A 164 5.21 0.99 -13.43
CA ALA A 164 5.72 -0.33 -13.04
C ALA A 164 7.20 -0.28 -12.64
N MET A 165 8.02 0.49 -13.37
CA MET A 165 9.44 0.70 -13.04
C MET A 165 9.62 1.48 -11.72
N ILE A 166 8.84 2.54 -11.53
CA ILE A 166 8.91 3.41 -10.34
C ILE A 166 8.49 2.64 -9.08
N THR A 167 7.39 1.89 -9.17
CA THR A 167 6.72 1.32 -7.99
C THR A 167 7.05 -0.15 -7.74
N GLY A 168 7.59 -0.86 -8.73
CA GLY A 168 7.77 -2.31 -8.68
C GLY A 168 6.47 -3.11 -8.79
N ILE A 169 5.33 -2.46 -9.09
CA ILE A 169 4.03 -3.10 -9.29
C ILE A 169 3.94 -3.59 -10.73
N PRO A 170 3.66 -4.88 -11.01
CA PRO A 170 3.51 -5.34 -12.38
C PRO A 170 2.34 -4.65 -13.10
N THR A 171 2.45 -4.49 -14.42
CA THR A 171 1.54 -3.67 -15.23
C THR A 171 0.09 -4.17 -15.20
N ASP A 172 -0.12 -5.48 -15.13
CA ASP A 172 -1.45 -6.08 -15.02
C ASP A 172 -2.17 -5.69 -13.73
N PHE A 173 -1.46 -5.61 -12.59
CA PHE A 173 -2.03 -5.11 -11.34
C PHE A 173 -2.33 -3.60 -11.40
N LEU A 174 -1.46 -2.80 -12.03
CA LEU A 174 -1.76 -1.38 -12.27
C LEU A 174 -3.02 -1.19 -13.14
N LEU A 175 -3.25 -2.11 -14.07
CA LEU A 175 -4.40 -2.12 -14.98
C LEU A 175 -5.62 -2.89 -14.45
N GLY A 176 -5.64 -3.24 -13.16
CA GLY A 176 -6.84 -3.77 -12.49
C GLY A 176 -6.92 -5.28 -12.34
N ARG A 177 -5.80 -6.02 -12.45
CA ARG A 177 -5.76 -7.42 -12.02
C ARG A 177 -6.07 -7.54 -10.52
N GLN A 178 -6.82 -8.58 -10.15
CA GLN A 178 -7.19 -8.91 -8.77
C GLN A 178 -5.95 -9.11 -7.89
N LEU A 179 -5.83 -8.33 -6.81
CA LEU A 179 -4.65 -8.29 -5.93
C LEU A 179 -4.39 -9.63 -5.23
N GLU A 180 -5.43 -10.42 -5.00
CA GLU A 180 -5.40 -11.74 -4.37
C GLU A 180 -4.62 -12.75 -5.21
N THR A 181 -4.43 -12.48 -6.51
CA THR A 181 -3.61 -13.32 -7.39
C THR A 181 -2.11 -13.03 -7.29
N ALA A 182 -1.72 -11.98 -6.55
CA ALA A 182 -0.33 -11.74 -6.17
C ALA A 182 -0.03 -12.42 -4.83
N SER A 183 1.15 -13.04 -4.76
CA SER A 183 1.67 -13.56 -3.49
C SER A 183 1.79 -12.45 -2.44
N VAL A 184 1.73 -12.83 -1.17
CA VAL A 184 1.95 -11.93 -0.04
C VAL A 184 3.31 -11.24 -0.15
N ALA A 185 4.36 -11.97 -0.53
CA ALA A 185 5.69 -11.42 -0.78
C ALA A 185 5.70 -10.29 -1.82
N MET A 186 5.03 -10.51 -2.95
CA MET A 186 4.94 -9.52 -4.02
C MET A 186 4.19 -8.28 -3.53
N ARG A 187 3.04 -8.44 -2.89
CA ARG A 187 2.26 -7.33 -2.34
C ARG A 187 3.04 -6.51 -1.31
N LEU A 188 3.75 -7.17 -0.39
CA LEU A 188 4.61 -6.49 0.59
C LEU A 188 5.79 -5.76 -0.07
N SER A 189 6.29 -6.25 -1.21
CA SER A 189 7.38 -5.58 -1.95
C SER A 189 6.98 -4.21 -2.49
N TRP A 190 5.70 -4.00 -2.84
CA TRP A 190 5.18 -2.71 -3.34
C TRP A 190 5.28 -1.57 -2.32
N ALA A 191 5.48 -1.91 -1.05
CA ALA A 191 5.64 -0.99 0.06
C ALA A 191 7.11 -0.83 0.51
N SER A 192 8.05 -1.57 -0.08
CA SER A 192 9.43 -1.64 0.43
C SER A 192 10.17 -0.32 0.40
N ASN A 193 9.88 0.54 -0.58
CA ASN A 193 10.52 1.85 -0.75
C ASN A 193 9.67 3.00 -0.18
N ARG A 194 8.54 2.68 0.45
CA ARG A 194 7.60 3.69 0.94
C ARG A 194 7.90 4.11 2.37
N VAL A 195 7.51 5.34 2.70
CA VAL A 195 7.69 5.98 3.99
C VAL A 195 6.39 6.61 4.47
N THR A 196 6.23 6.67 5.79
CA THR A 196 5.06 7.23 6.45
C THR A 196 5.46 8.26 7.49
N THR A 197 4.56 9.21 7.78
CA THR A 197 4.81 10.23 8.82
C THR A 197 4.65 9.63 10.21
N LYS A 198 3.57 8.87 10.44
CA LYS A 198 3.43 8.04 11.63
C LYS A 198 4.03 6.67 11.35
N ALA A 199 4.81 6.17 12.29
CA ALA A 199 5.56 4.93 12.13
C ALA A 199 4.62 3.72 11.87
N GLU A 200 3.47 3.69 12.55
CA GLU A 200 2.50 2.60 12.44
C GLU A 200 1.74 2.58 11.11
N ASP A 201 1.63 3.73 10.43
CA ASP A 201 0.93 3.82 9.16
C ASP A 201 1.59 2.95 8.08
N ILE A 202 2.85 2.53 8.23
CA ILE A 202 3.49 1.58 7.30
C ILE A 202 2.73 0.26 7.20
N ALA A 203 2.03 -0.11 8.29
CA ALA A 203 1.21 -1.30 8.36
C ALA A 203 -0.25 -0.98 7.98
N TYR A 204 -0.79 0.13 8.50
CA TYR A 204 -2.19 0.49 8.27
C TYR A 204 -2.48 0.81 6.81
N CYS A 205 -1.54 1.40 6.07
CA CYS A 205 -1.71 1.68 4.65
C CYS A 205 -1.71 0.41 3.76
N LEU A 206 -1.43 -0.76 4.34
CA LEU A 206 -1.44 -2.05 3.64
C LEU A 206 -2.69 -2.86 3.92
N MET A 207 -3.52 -2.49 4.91
CA MET A 207 -4.71 -3.24 5.27
C MET A 207 -5.63 -3.49 4.07
N GLY A 208 -5.89 -2.47 3.26
CA GLY A 208 -6.69 -2.58 2.05
C GLY A 208 -6.08 -3.47 0.95
N ILE A 209 -4.74 -3.54 0.86
CA ILE A 209 -4.03 -4.39 -0.12
C ILE A 209 -4.23 -5.89 0.19
N PHE A 210 -4.51 -6.20 1.45
CA PHE A 210 -4.74 -7.57 1.93
C PHE A 210 -6.21 -7.84 2.30
N ASP A 211 -7.11 -6.87 2.13
CA ASP A 211 -8.50 -6.90 2.62
C ASP A 211 -8.62 -7.29 4.11
N LEU A 212 -7.73 -6.72 4.94
CA LEU A 212 -7.65 -6.98 6.38
C LEU A 212 -8.18 -5.82 7.21
N HIS A 213 -8.58 -6.13 8.43
CA HIS A 213 -8.97 -5.14 9.43
C HIS A 213 -8.18 -5.39 10.70
N MET A 214 -7.55 -4.35 11.25
CA MET A 214 -6.85 -4.43 12.53
C MET A 214 -7.00 -3.15 13.36
N PRO A 215 -7.05 -3.23 14.70
CA PRO A 215 -7.15 -2.05 15.55
C PRO A 215 -5.99 -1.07 15.37
N LEU A 216 -6.29 0.22 15.27
CA LEU A 216 -5.30 1.29 15.19
C LEU A 216 -4.73 1.62 16.57
N LEU A 217 -3.47 1.29 16.80
CA LEU A 217 -2.75 1.52 18.06
C LEU A 217 -1.58 2.48 17.85
N TYR A 218 -1.86 3.77 17.66
CA TYR A 218 -0.82 4.79 17.56
C TYR A 218 0.02 4.86 18.85
N GLY A 219 1.35 4.80 18.72
CA GLY A 219 2.31 4.73 19.82
C GLY A 219 2.93 3.35 20.01
N GLU A 220 2.49 2.32 19.29
CA GLU A 220 3.10 0.98 19.36
C GLU A 220 4.43 0.87 18.58
N GLY A 221 4.65 1.76 17.61
CA GLY A 221 5.82 1.81 16.74
C GLY A 221 5.75 0.88 15.53
N GLU A 222 6.54 1.20 14.50
CA GLU A 222 6.58 0.54 13.19
C GLU A 222 6.63 -0.99 13.29
N SER A 223 7.65 -1.52 14.00
CA SER A 223 7.90 -2.96 14.07
C SER A 223 6.76 -3.76 14.71
N LYS A 224 6.03 -3.17 15.65
CA LYS A 224 4.90 -3.86 16.31
C LYS A 224 3.67 -3.83 15.42
N ALA A 225 3.35 -2.68 14.82
CA ALA A 225 2.25 -2.55 13.87
C ALA A 225 2.44 -3.49 12.67
N PHE A 226 3.65 -3.53 12.07
CA PHE A 226 3.94 -4.40 10.94
C PHE A 226 3.98 -5.89 11.30
N ARG A 227 4.38 -6.23 12.53
CA ARG A 227 4.27 -7.60 13.03
C ARG A 227 2.81 -8.04 13.16
N ARG A 228 1.95 -7.18 13.70
CA ARG A 228 0.51 -7.47 13.81
C ARG A 228 -0.10 -7.67 12.43
N LEU A 229 0.22 -6.81 11.46
CA LEU A 229 -0.21 -7.00 10.07
C LEU A 229 0.21 -8.38 9.53
N GLN A 230 1.46 -8.81 9.71
CA GLN A 230 1.90 -10.15 9.30
C GLN A 230 1.14 -11.28 10.01
N GLN A 231 0.73 -11.08 11.27
CA GLN A 231 -0.06 -12.07 12.00
C GLN A 231 -1.49 -12.16 11.47
N GLU A 232 -2.12 -11.04 11.13
CA GLU A 232 -3.43 -11.02 10.46
C GLU A 232 -3.34 -11.67 9.07
N ILE A 233 -2.30 -11.35 8.29
CA ILE A 233 -2.02 -12.00 7.00
C ILE A 233 -1.92 -13.52 7.17
N ILE A 234 -1.12 -14.02 8.13
CA ILE A 234 -0.99 -15.46 8.38
C ILE A 234 -2.32 -16.10 8.81
N SER A 235 -3.17 -15.35 9.51
CA SER A 235 -4.43 -15.88 10.04
C SER A 235 -5.50 -16.02 8.96
N GLU A 236 -5.49 -15.13 7.96
CA GLU A 236 -6.46 -15.10 6.87
C GLU A 236 -5.95 -15.74 5.57
N LEU A 237 -4.63 -15.74 5.33
CA LEU A 237 -3.98 -16.19 4.09
C LEU A 237 -2.97 -17.31 4.36
N ASP A 238 -3.15 -18.47 3.72
CA ASP A 238 -2.21 -19.60 3.78
C ASP A 238 -1.13 -19.49 2.68
N ASP A 239 -0.37 -18.40 2.69
CA ASP A 239 0.69 -18.11 1.71
C ASP A 239 2.08 -18.05 2.37
N HIS A 240 2.89 -19.09 2.10
CA HIS A 240 4.26 -19.23 2.61
C HIS A 240 5.23 -18.14 2.13
N SER A 241 4.88 -17.38 1.08
CA SER A 241 5.69 -16.27 0.59
C SER A 241 5.83 -15.14 1.62
N ILE A 242 4.99 -15.08 2.67
CA ILE A 242 5.20 -14.16 3.80
C ILE A 242 6.58 -14.34 4.46
N PHE A 243 7.21 -15.51 4.32
CA PHE A 243 8.56 -15.79 4.84
C PHE A 243 9.67 -15.55 3.79
N ALA A 244 9.34 -15.17 2.56
CA ALA A 244 10.27 -14.98 1.44
C ALA A 244 10.89 -13.56 1.42
N TRP A 245 11.40 -13.11 2.56
CA TRP A 245 12.07 -11.83 2.74
C TRP A 245 13.55 -12.00 3.06
N THR A 246 14.36 -10.96 2.84
CA THR A 246 15.79 -10.99 3.14
C THR A 246 16.14 -10.12 4.34
N ALA A 247 16.92 -10.69 5.27
CA ALA A 247 17.52 -9.94 6.36
C ALA A 247 18.67 -9.09 5.81
N ASN A 248 18.36 -7.89 5.32
CA ASN A 248 19.40 -6.93 4.92
C ASN A 248 20.15 -6.44 6.16
N ASP A 249 21.44 -6.12 6.02
CA ASP A 249 22.31 -5.65 7.12
C ASP A 249 21.83 -4.35 7.80
N VAL A 250 20.82 -3.69 7.24
CA VAL A 250 20.32 -2.35 7.60
C VAL A 250 19.31 -2.36 8.77
N GLN A 251 18.84 -3.53 9.23
CA GLN A 251 17.93 -3.60 10.39
C GLN A 251 18.39 -4.62 11.43
N ARG A 252 19.63 -4.43 11.92
CA ARG A 252 20.03 -5.03 13.20
C ARG A 252 19.34 -4.28 14.34
N PRO A 253 18.76 -4.99 15.34
CA PRO A 253 18.44 -4.35 16.60
C PRO A 253 19.68 -3.62 17.12
N PRO A 254 19.58 -2.39 17.66
CA PRO A 254 20.73 -1.61 18.13
C PRO A 254 21.62 -2.35 19.16
N HIS A 255 21.12 -3.43 19.74
CA HIS A 255 21.76 -4.23 20.80
C HIS A 255 22.11 -5.67 20.40
N ALA A 256 21.95 -6.07 19.14
CA ALA A 256 22.31 -7.43 18.71
C ALA A 256 23.84 -7.59 18.57
N SER A 257 24.44 -8.50 19.34
CA SER A 257 25.87 -8.81 19.20
C SER A 257 26.16 -9.43 17.82
N ALA A 258 27.31 -9.09 17.24
CA ALA A 258 27.75 -9.61 15.94
C ALA A 258 27.87 -11.14 15.86
N SER A 259 27.83 -11.83 17.01
CA SER A 259 28.07 -13.27 17.14
C SER A 259 26.80 -14.14 17.07
N MET A 260 25.59 -13.56 17.08
CA MET A 260 24.34 -14.33 17.05
C MET A 260 23.37 -13.75 16.02
N ARG A 261 23.36 -14.33 14.81
CA ARG A 261 22.43 -14.01 13.71
C ARG A 261 21.01 -14.54 13.96
N MET A 262 20.45 -14.32 15.16
CA MET A 262 19.04 -14.62 15.39
C MET A 262 18.21 -13.49 14.83
N VAL A 263 17.58 -13.74 13.69
CA VAL A 263 16.56 -12.86 13.11
C VAL A 263 15.19 -13.43 13.48
N SER A 264 14.22 -12.56 13.74
CA SER A 264 12.82 -12.96 13.85
C SER A 264 12.38 -13.71 12.59
N VAL A 265 11.45 -14.65 12.72
CA VAL A 265 10.82 -15.34 11.57
C VAL A 265 9.95 -14.37 10.75
N LEU A 266 9.33 -13.41 11.43
CA LEU A 266 8.58 -12.31 10.80
C LEU A 266 9.52 -11.14 10.53
N ALA A 267 9.31 -10.49 9.39
CA ALA A 267 10.05 -9.31 8.97
C ALA A 267 9.75 -8.11 9.90
N TRP A 268 10.70 -7.18 9.98
CA TRP A 268 10.56 -6.00 10.83
C TRP A 268 9.94 -4.79 10.11
N SER A 269 9.96 -4.80 8.77
CA SER A 269 9.50 -3.73 7.90
C SER A 269 9.26 -4.26 6.48
N PRO A 270 8.38 -3.65 5.67
CA PRO A 270 8.24 -4.01 4.24
C PRO A 270 9.53 -3.91 3.45
N LYS A 271 10.51 -3.12 3.91
CA LYS A 271 11.86 -3.03 3.34
C LYS A 271 12.55 -4.39 3.18
N CYS A 272 12.23 -5.36 4.03
CA CYS A 272 12.76 -6.72 3.94
C CYS A 272 12.29 -7.47 2.67
N PHE A 273 11.23 -7.00 2.01
CA PHE A 273 10.63 -7.59 0.81
C PHE A 273 11.06 -6.88 -0.49
N GLN A 274 12.05 -5.99 -0.45
CA GLN A 274 12.49 -5.21 -1.63
C GLN A 274 12.86 -6.07 -2.85
N HIS A 275 13.29 -7.32 -2.64
CA HIS A 275 13.65 -8.25 -3.69
C HIS A 275 12.62 -9.36 -3.91
N SER A 276 11.46 -9.26 -3.26
CA SER A 276 10.43 -10.28 -3.25
C SER A 276 9.34 -10.04 -4.30
N GLY A 277 9.44 -8.96 -5.10
CA GLY A 277 8.52 -8.66 -6.20
C GLY A 277 8.31 -9.81 -7.19
N PRO A 278 9.36 -10.55 -7.61
CA PRO A 278 9.20 -11.71 -8.48
C PRO A 278 8.64 -12.96 -7.79
N VAL A 279 8.42 -12.99 -6.49
CA VAL A 279 8.00 -14.21 -5.78
C VAL A 279 6.54 -14.53 -6.10
N VAL A 280 6.29 -15.76 -6.54
CA VAL A 280 4.95 -16.31 -6.78
C VAL A 280 4.76 -17.57 -5.96
N GLU A 281 3.50 -17.91 -5.66
CA GLU A 281 3.16 -19.22 -5.11
C GLU A 281 3.59 -20.31 -6.09
N ALA A 282 4.13 -21.41 -5.57
CA ALA A 282 4.64 -22.51 -6.37
C ALA A 282 4.39 -23.83 -5.66
N GLU A 283 4.04 -24.88 -6.41
CA GLU A 283 3.87 -26.20 -5.82
C GLU A 283 5.16 -26.68 -5.15
N PRO A 284 5.07 -27.40 -4.02
CA PRO A 284 6.22 -28.02 -3.40
C PRO A 284 6.80 -29.08 -4.35
N PRO A 285 8.13 -29.26 -4.40
CA PRO A 285 8.71 -30.36 -5.14
C PRO A 285 8.16 -31.70 -4.61
N PHE A 286 8.01 -32.68 -5.50
CA PHE A 286 7.79 -34.05 -5.06
C PHE A 286 8.99 -34.51 -4.23
N LEU A 287 8.78 -34.65 -2.92
CA LEU A 287 9.77 -35.18 -2.00
C LEU A 287 9.32 -36.59 -1.58
N GLU A 288 10.18 -37.57 -1.77
CA GLU A 288 9.88 -38.97 -1.41
C GLU A 288 9.57 -39.05 0.09
N GLY A 289 8.35 -39.48 0.43
CA GLY A 289 7.83 -39.48 1.81
C GLY A 289 7.04 -38.23 2.22
N TYR A 290 7.02 -37.18 1.41
CA TYR A 290 6.15 -36.00 1.56
C TYR A 290 4.88 -36.22 0.74
N VAL A 291 3.79 -36.58 1.42
CA VAL A 291 2.48 -36.72 0.77
C VAL A 291 1.91 -35.32 0.57
N ALA A 292 1.80 -34.88 -0.68
CA ALA A 292 1.01 -33.71 -1.05
C ALA A 292 -0.41 -33.88 -0.48
N GLY A 293 -0.72 -33.14 0.59
CA GLY A 293 -1.97 -33.33 1.36
C GLY A 293 -1.83 -33.26 2.88
N ILE A 294 -0.61 -33.32 3.44
CA ILE A 294 -0.37 -33.00 4.87
C ILE A 294 0.02 -31.52 5.02
N ARG A 295 -0.74 -30.60 4.41
CA ARG A 295 -0.60 -29.18 4.73
C ARG A 295 -1.43 -28.90 5.97
N ALA A 296 -0.76 -28.72 7.11
CA ALA A 296 -1.40 -28.07 8.25
C ALA A 296 -1.42 -26.55 7.95
N PRO A 297 -2.55 -25.86 8.16
CA PRO A 297 -2.63 -24.42 7.96
C PRO A 297 -1.51 -23.71 8.73
N THR A 298 -0.90 -22.70 8.10
CA THR A 298 0.01 -21.83 8.82
C THR A 298 -0.77 -21.07 9.89
N ALA A 299 -0.31 -21.12 11.15
CA ALA A 299 -1.00 -20.46 12.24
C ALA A 299 -0.02 -19.74 13.17
N PHE A 300 -0.38 -18.53 13.60
CA PHE A 300 0.37 -17.78 14.59
C PHE A 300 -0.47 -17.61 15.86
N ASN A 301 -0.01 -18.15 17.00
CA ASN A 301 -0.70 -18.00 18.27
C ASN A 301 0.26 -17.61 19.40
N ASN A 302 -0.23 -17.63 20.64
CA ASN A 302 0.57 -17.29 21.82
C ASN A 302 1.76 -18.23 22.07
N LYS A 303 1.82 -19.41 21.41
CA LYS A 303 2.97 -20.31 21.42
C LYS A 303 3.94 -20.08 20.24
N GLY A 304 3.62 -19.15 19.35
CA GLY A 304 4.43 -18.81 18.18
C GLY A 304 3.85 -19.33 16.87
N LEU A 305 4.72 -19.47 15.87
CA LEU A 305 4.39 -19.96 14.54
C LEU A 305 4.29 -21.48 14.54
N HIS A 306 3.19 -21.99 13.99
CA HIS A 306 2.98 -23.39 13.66
C HIS A 306 2.92 -23.47 12.14
N VAL A 307 3.90 -24.15 11.54
CA VAL A 307 4.01 -24.33 10.09
C VAL A 307 4.60 -25.70 9.78
N ALA A 308 4.08 -26.37 8.75
CA ALA A 308 4.58 -27.64 8.28
C ALA A 308 5.31 -27.42 6.95
N LEU A 309 6.63 -27.62 6.94
CA LEU A 309 7.48 -27.39 5.76
C LEU A 309 8.35 -28.62 5.50
N PRO A 310 8.61 -28.96 4.22
CA PRO A 310 9.66 -29.92 3.90
C PRO A 310 11.02 -29.39 4.34
N ILE A 311 11.84 -30.26 4.94
CA ILE A 311 13.16 -29.90 5.46
C ILE A 311 14.25 -30.68 4.72
N ILE A 312 15.25 -29.96 4.21
CA ILE A 312 16.46 -30.52 3.61
C ILE A 312 17.62 -30.37 4.60
N SER A 313 18.24 -31.48 4.98
CA SER A 313 19.46 -31.46 5.80
C SER A 313 20.67 -31.05 4.96
N LYS A 314 21.39 -30.01 5.39
CA LYS A 314 22.66 -29.57 4.76
C LYS A 314 23.89 -30.02 5.56
N GLY A 315 23.72 -30.89 6.55
CA GLY A 315 24.77 -31.29 7.49
C GLY A 315 25.06 -30.22 8.56
N ASN A 316 25.94 -30.52 9.53
CA ASN A 316 26.33 -29.58 10.60
C ASN A 316 25.16 -28.94 11.37
N ARG A 317 24.08 -29.71 11.62
CA ARG A 317 22.84 -29.23 12.26
C ARG A 317 22.17 -28.04 11.54
N ARG A 318 22.44 -27.87 10.24
CA ARG A 318 21.77 -26.88 9.39
C ARG A 318 20.69 -27.57 8.56
N PHE A 319 19.55 -26.91 8.53
CA PHE A 319 18.35 -27.36 7.84
C PHE A 319 17.85 -26.23 6.97
N LEU A 320 17.41 -26.54 5.76
CA LEU A 320 16.64 -25.62 4.92
C LEU A 320 15.19 -26.04 4.97
N ALA A 321 14.31 -25.12 5.30
CA ALA A 321 12.88 -25.30 5.13
C ALA A 321 12.48 -24.79 3.73
N VAL A 322 11.74 -25.60 2.98
CA VAL A 322 11.29 -25.26 1.62
C VAL A 322 9.94 -24.57 1.72
N LEU A 323 9.84 -23.34 1.20
CA LEU A 323 8.59 -22.59 1.11
C LEU A 323 7.85 -22.96 -0.19
N ASP A 324 6.53 -22.92 -0.15
CA ASP A 324 5.65 -23.13 -1.31
C ASP A 324 5.56 -21.88 -2.21
N CYS A 325 6.71 -21.28 -2.48
CA CYS A 325 6.87 -20.14 -3.36
C CYS A 325 8.21 -20.19 -4.08
N ALA A 326 8.32 -19.50 -5.21
CA ALA A 326 9.55 -19.38 -6.00
C ALA A 326 9.60 -18.04 -6.74
N PRO A 327 10.78 -17.58 -7.19
CA PRO A 327 10.86 -16.51 -8.17
C PRO A 327 10.17 -16.92 -9.48
N TYR A 328 9.39 -16.02 -10.05
CA TYR A 328 8.70 -16.16 -11.33
C TYR A 328 9.67 -16.61 -12.43
N GLY A 329 9.27 -17.64 -13.20
CA GLY A 329 10.07 -18.19 -14.31
C GLY A 329 11.19 -19.16 -13.91
N LYS A 330 11.30 -19.57 -12.64
CA LYS A 330 12.28 -20.58 -12.16
C LYS A 330 11.63 -21.84 -11.60
N GLU A 331 10.51 -22.25 -12.18
CA GLU A 331 9.61 -23.20 -11.53
C GLU A 331 10.23 -24.59 -11.31
N ASP A 332 11.17 -25.07 -12.15
CA ASP A 332 11.63 -26.46 -12.03
C ASP A 332 13.15 -26.75 -11.98
N GLU A 333 14.03 -26.01 -12.66
CA GLU A 333 15.45 -26.45 -12.80
C GLU A 333 16.48 -25.72 -11.90
N GLU A 334 16.23 -24.47 -11.47
CA GLU A 334 17.21 -23.69 -10.70
C GLU A 334 16.91 -23.57 -9.18
N ARG A 335 15.74 -24.06 -8.73
CA ARG A 335 15.24 -23.87 -7.35
C ARG A 335 16.16 -24.47 -6.27
N PHE A 336 17.08 -25.37 -6.64
CA PHE A 336 17.94 -26.12 -5.74
C PHE A 336 19.46 -25.94 -5.98
N ALA A 337 19.86 -25.05 -6.90
CA ALA A 337 21.25 -24.88 -7.29
C ALA A 337 22.06 -23.87 -6.44
N ARG A 338 21.52 -23.37 -5.31
CA ARG A 338 22.24 -22.43 -4.41
C ARG A 338 22.17 -22.82 -2.94
#